data_AF-A0A351A5C2-F1
#
_entry.id   AF-A0A351A5C2-F1
#
_cell.length_a   1.000
_cell.length_b   1.000
_cell.length_c   1.000
_cell.angle_alpha   90.00
_cell.angle_beta   90.00
_cell.angle_gamma   90.00
#
_symmetry.space_group_name_H-M   'P 1'
#
loop_
_entity.id
_entity.type
_entity.pdbx_description
1 polymer ?
#
loop_
_entity_poly.entity_id
_entity_poly.type
_entity_poly.pdbx_seq_one_letter_code
_entity_poly.pdbx_strand_id
1 'polypeptide(L)' 'PAYAADIAELFRSFNQAGVTVLISTHDASLFSASRPRRLVLAKGQLVEDSRPTGRPAMEAA' A
#
# COMPACT_ATOMS: atom_id res chain seq x y z
N PRO A 1 0.52 16.87 -8.50
CA PRO A 1 1.71 16.31 -7.82
C PRO A 1 1.67 16.44 -6.29
N ALA A 2 1.34 17.61 -5.72
CA ALA A 2 1.28 17.80 -4.26
C ALA A 2 0.14 17.03 -3.58
N TYR A 3 -1.10 17.15 -4.08
CA TYR A 3 -2.28 16.52 -3.46
C TYR A 3 -2.20 14.99 -3.35
N ALA A 4 -1.55 14.32 -4.29
CA ALA A 4 -1.45 12.86 -4.27
C ALA A 4 -0.56 12.35 -3.11
N ALA A 5 0.48 13.11 -2.77
CA ALA A 5 1.35 12.79 -1.64
C ALA A 5 0.62 12.97 -0.30
N ASP A 6 -0.16 14.05 -0.16
CA ASP A 6 -0.94 14.32 1.05
C ASP A 6 -2.00 13.22 1.30
N ILE A 7 -2.67 12.78 0.24
CA ILE A 7 -3.64 11.67 0.31
C ILE A 7 -2.94 10.35 0.66
N ALA A 8 -1.76 10.08 0.09
CA ALA A 8 -0.98 8.89 0.43
C ALA A 8 -0.54 8.88 1.90
N GLU A 9 -0.20 10.04 2.47
CA GLU A 9 0.08 10.18 3.90
C GLU A 9 -1.15 9.88 4.77
N LEU A 10 -2.31 10.41 4.40
CA LEU A 10 -3.56 10.13 5.11
C LEU A 10 -3.89 8.62 5.12
N PHE A 11 -3.71 7.93 3.99
CA PHE A 11 -3.93 6.48 3.94
C PHE A 11 -2.90 5.69 4.78
N ARG A 12 -1.65 6.16 4.84
CA ARG A 12 -0.64 5.57 5.71
C ARG A 12 -0.99 5.71 7.18
N SER A 13 -1.52 6.86 7.61
CA SER A 13 -1.91 7.06 9.00
C SER A 13 -3.07 6.17 9.43
N PHE A 14 -4.07 5.95 8.56
CA PHE A 14 -5.13 4.97 8.82
C PHE A 14 -4.58 3.55 8.94
N ASN A 15 -3.64 3.18 8.07
CA ASN A 15 -3.05 1.86 8.15
C ASN A 15 -2.23 1.65 9.45
N GLN A 16 -1.50 2.69 9.89
CA GLN A 16 -0.81 2.68 11.19
C GLN A 16 -1.79 2.58 12.38
N ALA A 17 -3.00 3.11 12.25
CA ALA A 17 -4.07 2.97 13.24
C ALA A 17 -4.77 1.59 13.23
N GLY A 18 -4.28 0.62 12.45
CA GLY A 18 -4.83 -0.74 12.38
C GLY A 18 -5.90 -0.95 11.31
N VAL A 19 -6.18 0.06 10.48
CA VAL A 19 -7.15 -0.07 9.38
C VAL A 19 -6.52 -0.78 8.19
N THR A 20 -7.27 -1.69 7.56
CA THR A 20 -6.87 -2.26 6.26
C THR A 20 -7.26 -1.30 5.13
N VAL A 21 -6.28 -0.89 4.32
CA VAL A 21 -6.49 0.04 3.20
C VAL A 21 -6.14 -0.65 1.89
N LEU A 22 -7.05 -0.57 0.90
CA LEU A 22 -6.83 -1.04 -0.47
C LEU A 22 -6.94 0.14 -1.43
N ILE A 23 -5.91 0.34 -2.26
CA ILE A 23 -5.81 1.47 -3.18
C ILE A 23 -5.54 0.94 -4.58
N SER A 24 -6.29 1.44 -5.56
CA SER A 24 -5.99 1.26 -6.98
C SER A 24 -5.42 2.57 -7.52
N THR A 25 -4.18 2.53 -7.99
CA THR A 25 -3.47 3.70 -8.52
C THR A 25 -2.66 3.32 -9.76
N HIS A 26 -2.49 4.28 -10.67
CA HIS A 26 -1.59 4.15 -11.82
C HIS A 26 -0.16 4.56 -11.47
N ASP A 27 0.03 5.21 -10.31
CA ASP A 27 1.34 5.63 -9.80
C ASP A 27 1.67 4.87 -8.51
N ALA A 28 2.42 3.78 -8.67
CA ALA A 28 2.88 2.95 -7.55
C ALA A 28 4.04 3.59 -6.76
N SER A 29 4.65 4.68 -7.26
CA SER A 29 5.79 5.32 -6.59
C SER A 29 5.38 5.94 -5.25
N LEU A 30 4.15 6.43 -5.15
CA LEU A 30 3.55 7.04 -3.95
C LEU A 30 3.63 6.15 -2.70
N PHE A 31 3.62 4.82 -2.88
CA PHE A 31 3.61 3.84 -1.78
C PHE A 31 4.86 2.96 -1.74
N SER A 32 5.89 3.26 -2.54
CA SER A 32 7.08 2.39 -2.63
C SER A 32 7.87 2.33 -1.30
N ALA A 33 7.87 3.42 -0.53
CA ALA A 33 8.55 3.49 0.77
C ALA A 33 7.94 2.57 1.84
N SER A 34 6.61 2.40 1.86
CA SER A 34 5.93 1.53 2.83
C SER A 34 5.97 0.05 2.46
N ARG A 35 6.49 -0.30 1.26
CA ARG A 35 6.58 -1.67 0.75
C ARG A 35 5.28 -2.48 0.96
N PRO A 36 4.11 -1.96 0.54
CA PRO A 36 2.83 -2.62 0.80
C PRO A 36 2.72 -3.93 0.03
N ARG A 37 1.72 -4.76 0.39
CA ARG A 37 1.29 -5.85 -0.50
C ARG A 37 0.88 -5.24 -1.84
N ARG A 38 1.42 -5.76 -2.93
CA ARG A 38 1.17 -5.28 -4.29
C ARG A 38 0.43 -6.34 -5.08
N LEU A 39 -0.70 -5.95 -5.65
CA LEU A 39 -1.50 -6.76 -6.56
C LEU A 39 -1.40 -6.16 -7.95
N VAL A 40 -0.95 -6.92 -8.94
CA VAL A 40 -0.90 -6.47 -10.34
C VAL A 40 -1.97 -7.20 -11.14
N LEU A 41 -2.87 -6.44 -11.76
CA LEU A 41 -3.88 -6.96 -12.66
C LEU A 41 -3.46 -6.72 -14.11
N ALA A 42 -3.62 -7.74 -14.96
CA ALA A 42 -3.45 -7.59 -16.40
C ALA A 42 -4.59 -8.34 -17.12
N LYS A 43 -5.28 -7.65 -18.04
CA LYS A 43 -6.37 -8.23 -18.84
C LYS A 43 -7.46 -8.92 -17.98
N GLY A 44 -7.80 -8.33 -16.85
CA GLY A 44 -8.83 -8.85 -15.93
C GLY A 44 -8.38 -10.04 -15.07
N GLN A 45 -7.09 -10.38 -15.07
CA GLN A 45 -6.51 -11.45 -14.26
C GLN A 45 -5.49 -10.90 -13.26
N LEU A 46 -5.39 -11.51 -12.08
CA LEU A 46 -4.33 -11.23 -11.12
C LEU A 46 -3.06 -11.95 -11.57
N VAL A 47 -2.03 -11.18 -11.93
CA VAL A 47 -0.77 -11.71 -12.46
C VAL A 47 0.39 -11.61 -11.48
N GLU A 48 0.28 -10.79 -10.43
CA GLU A 48 1.26 -10.70 -9.36
C GLU A 48 0.59 -10.45 -8.00
N ASP A 49 1.03 -11.15 -6.95
CA ASP A 49 0.70 -10.89 -5.55
C ASP A 49 1.99 -10.88 -4.71
N SER A 50 2.61 -9.71 -4.60
CA SER A 50 3.86 -9.51 -3.88
C SER A 50 3.56 -9.04 -2.46
N ARG A 51 3.99 -9.80 -1.44
CA ARG A 51 3.85 -9.42 -0.03
C ARG A 51 5.17 -8.84 0.49
N PRO A 52 5.14 -7.81 1.37
CA PRO A 52 6.34 -7.39 2.06
C PRO A 52 6.99 -8.57 2.78
N THR A 53 8.27 -8.81 2.49
CA THR A 53 9.08 -9.79 3.21
C THR A 53 9.47 -9.17 4.55
N GLY A 54 8.66 -9.43 5.58
CA GLY A 54 8.89 -8.99 6.95
C GLY A 54 7.60 -9.11 7.78
N ARG A 55 7.71 -9.59 9.03
CA ARG A 55 6.59 -9.54 9.98
C ARG A 55 6.10 -8.09 10.05
N PRO A 56 4.80 -7.79 9.87
CA PRO A 56 4.32 -6.44 10.12
C PRO A 56 4.70 -6.06 11.55
N ALA A 57 5.22 -4.85 11.73
CA ALA A 57 5.65 -4.29 13.02
C ALA A 57 4.46 -4.00 13.98
N MET A 58 3.51 -4.93 14.06
CA MET A 58 2.27 -4.85 14.83
C MET A 58 2.21 -5.94 15.92
N GLU A 59 3.37 -6.37 16.43
CA GLU A 59 3.46 -7.27 17.59
C GLU A 59 4.44 -6.68 18.62
N ALA A 60 4.25 -5.39 18.90
CA ALA A 60 4.87 -4.67 20.01
C ALA A 60 3.86 -3.61 20.52
N ALA A 61 2.74 -4.11 21.04
CA ALA A 61 1.82 -3.34 21.88
C ALA A 61 1.23 -4.29 22.92
#